data_AF-A0A5N5XRV0-F1
#
_entry.id   AF-A0A5N5XRV0-F1
#
_cell.length_a   1.000
_cell.length_b   1.000
_cell.length_c   1.000
_cell.angle_alpha   90.00
_cell.angle_beta   90.00
_cell.angle_gamma   90.00
#
_symmetry.space_group_name_H-M   'P 1'
#
loop_
_entity.id
_entity.type
_entity.pdbx_description
1 polymer ?
#
loop_
_entity_poly.entity_id
_entity_poly.type
_entity_poly.pdbx_seq_one_letter_code
_entity_poly.pdbx_strand_id
1 'polypeptide(L)' 'MAWNNNTYLIGERVKIENEKEIGVVTRIDFENGLIYVLFKKLREVTYNYPQVIENNTLKPLIKKNLKINIKKNF' A
#
# COMPACT_ATOMS: atom_id res chain seq x y z
N MET A 1 -9.44 13.26 -11.76
CA MET A 1 -9.08 12.49 -10.56
C MET A 1 -7.88 13.13 -9.89
N ALA A 2 -8.03 13.70 -8.69
CA ALA A 2 -6.88 14.14 -7.90
C ALA A 2 -6.25 12.91 -7.24
N TRP A 3 -5.13 12.43 -7.78
CA TRP A 3 -4.28 11.44 -7.10
C TRP A 3 -3.71 12.10 -5.84
N ASN A 4 -4.39 11.91 -4.71
CA ASN A 4 -3.88 12.23 -3.39
C ASN A 4 -2.68 11.29 -3.10
N ASN A 5 -1.59 11.87 -2.58
CA ASN A 5 -0.39 11.17 -2.13
C ASN A 5 -0.66 9.96 -1.23
N ASN A 6 -1.82 9.89 -0.56
CA ASN A 6 -2.28 8.81 0.33
C ASN A 6 -2.73 7.53 -0.41
N THR A 7 -2.99 7.61 -1.71
CA THR A 7 -3.52 6.48 -2.51
C THR A 7 -2.40 5.71 -3.23
N TYR A 8 -1.14 6.10 -3.02
CA TYR A 8 0.01 5.56 -3.75
C TYR A 8 0.22 4.05 -3.60
N LEU A 9 -0.41 3.44 -2.60
CA LEU A 9 -0.31 2.01 -2.32
C LEU A 9 -1.24 1.18 -3.21
N ILE A 10 -2.33 1.75 -3.75
CA ILE A 10 -3.27 0.98 -4.59
C ILE A 10 -2.56 0.57 -5.89
N GLY A 11 -2.62 -0.72 -6.21
CA GLY A 11 -1.92 -1.35 -7.34
C GLY A 11 -0.49 -1.80 -7.01
N GLU A 12 0.04 -1.46 -5.83
CA GLU A 12 1.40 -1.82 -5.44
C GLU A 12 1.49 -3.26 -4.94
N ARG A 13 2.62 -3.91 -5.25
CA ARG A 13 2.96 -5.23 -4.72
C ARG A 13 3.46 -5.08 -3.30
N VAL A 14 2.90 -5.88 -2.38
CA VAL A 14 3.20 -5.80 -0.95
C VAL A 14 3.59 -7.17 -0.40
N LYS A 15 4.52 -7.15 0.56
CA LYS A 15 4.87 -8.29 1.39
C LYS A 15 4.20 -8.12 2.74
N ILE A 16 3.46 -9.14 3.18
CA ILE A 16 2.91 -9.21 4.54
C ILE A 16 3.80 -10.12 5.37
N GLU A 17 4.09 -9.73 6.61
CA GLU A 17 5.02 -10.43 7.52
C GLU A 17 4.69 -11.94 7.68
N ASN A 18 3.41 -12.27 7.84
CA ASN A 18 2.95 -13.65 8.05
C ASN A 18 2.49 -14.37 6.76
N GLU A 19 2.64 -13.76 5.59
CA GLU A 19 2.28 -14.37 4.31
C GLU A 19 3.51 -14.76 3.52
N LYS A 20 3.54 -16.00 3.04
CA LYS A 20 4.62 -16.47 2.14
C LYS A 20 4.52 -15.79 0.78
N GLU A 21 3.30 -15.54 0.32
CA GLU A 21 3.03 -14.95 -0.98
C GLU A 21 3.16 -13.43 -0.98
N ILE A 22 3.29 -12.87 -2.19
CA ILE A 22 3.22 -11.43 -2.42
C ILE A 22 1.77 -11.11 -2.79
N GLY A 23 1.22 -10.08 -2.16
CA GLY A 23 -0.10 -9.56 -2.48
C GLY A 23 -0.02 -8.29 -3.32
N VAL A 24 -1.16 -7.85 -3.83
CA VAL A 24 -1.34 -6.55 -4.49
C VAL A 24 -2.45 -5.80 -3.78
N VAL A 25 -2.23 -4.53 -3.44
CA VAL A 25 -3.29 -3.71 -2.84
C VAL A 25 -4.33 -3.39 -3.91
N THR A 26 -5.58 -3.78 -3.69
CA THR A 26 -6.69 -3.54 -4.64
C THR A 26 -7.49 -2.29 -4.29
N ARG A 27 -7.66 -2.01 -2.99
CA ARG A 27 -8.42 -0.87 -2.48
C ARG A 27 -7.93 -0.45 -1.09
N ILE A 28 -8.06 0.83 -0.78
CA ILE A 28 -8.01 1.35 0.59
C ILE A 28 -9.34 2.02 0.88
N ASP A 29 -9.94 1.64 1.99
CA ASP A 29 -11.16 2.21 2.53
C ASP A 29 -10.77 3.07 3.74
N PHE A 30 -10.70 4.38 3.51
CA PHE A 30 -10.28 5.33 4.53
C PHE A 30 -11.35 5.59 5.60
N GLU A 31 -12.62 5.40 5.25
CA GLU A 31 -13.75 5.61 6.18
C GLU A 31 -13.81 4.47 7.19
N ASN A 32 -13.65 3.24 6.72
CA ASN A 32 -13.67 2.05 7.57
C ASN A 32 -12.29 1.66 8.13
N GLY A 33 -11.21 2.33 7.68
CA GLY A 33 -9.84 2.04 8.12
C GLY A 33 -9.37 0.66 7.68
N LEU A 34 -9.62 0.28 6.43
CA LEU A 34 -9.30 -1.04 5.89
C LEU A 34 -8.46 -0.95 4.62
N ILE A 35 -7.54 -1.89 4.44
CA ILE A 35 -6.77 -2.09 3.20
C ILE A 35 -6.98 -3.50 2.68
N TYR A 36 -7.30 -3.60 1.40
CA TYR A 36 -7.62 -4.85 0.71
C TYR A 36 -6.41 -5.29 -0.10
N VAL A 37 -5.98 -6.53 0.12
CA VAL A 37 -4.83 -7.13 -0.55
C VAL A 37 -5.26 -8.42 -1.23
N LEU A 38 -5.07 -8.47 -2.53
CA LEU A 38 -5.33 -9.63 -3.36
C LEU A 38 -4.06 -10.49 -3.49
N PHE A 39 -4.17 -11.74 -3.08
CA PHE A 39 -3.15 -12.77 -3.25
C PHE A 39 -3.44 -13.64 -4.48
N LYS A 40 -2.58 -14.64 -4.72
CA LYS A 40 -2.81 -15.63 -5.77
C LYS A 40 -4.13 -16.37 -5.54
N LYS A 41 -4.66 -16.95 -6.63
CA LYS A 41 -5.92 -17.71 -6.62
C LYS A 41 -7.13 -16.89 -6.14
N LEU A 42 -7.13 -15.58 -6.44
CA LEU A 42 -8.22 -14.65 -6.13
C LEU A 42 -8.56 -14.55 -4.63
N ARG A 43 -7.61 -14.86 -3.75
CA ARG A 43 -7.79 -14.73 -2.30
C ARG A 43 -7.60 -13.27 -1.90
N GLU A 44 -8.69 -12.57 -1.64
CA GLU A 44 -8.64 -11.23 -1.05
C GLU A 44 -8.64 -11.31 0.47
N VAL A 45 -7.74 -10.57 1.10
CA VAL A 45 -7.64 -10.45 2.56
C VAL A 45 -7.65 -8.97 2.92
N THR A 46 -8.35 -8.65 3.99
CA THR A 46 -8.45 -7.29 4.51
C THR A 46 -7.55 -7.13 5.74
N TYR A 47 -6.91 -5.98 5.86
CA TYR A 47 -6.07 -5.60 6.99
C TYR A 47 -6.45 -4.22 7.50
N ASN A 48 -6.09 -3.89 8.75
CA ASN A 48 -6.40 -2.60 9.36
C ASN A 48 -5.47 -1.50 8.86
N TYR A 49 -6.04 -0.46 8.26
CA TYR A 49 -5.35 0.74 7.82
C TYR A 49 -5.56 1.90 8.82
N PRO A 50 -4.53 2.71 9.15
CA PRO A 50 -3.14 2.66 8.68
C PRO A 50 -2.24 1.75 9.52
N GLN A 51 -2.78 1.10 10.57
CA GLN A 51 -2.02 0.33 11.57
C GLN A 51 -1.04 -0.67 10.96
N VAL A 52 -1.43 -1.40 9.91
CA VAL A 52 -0.53 -2.39 9.27
C VAL A 52 0.66 -1.78 8.53
N ILE A 53 0.58 -0.50 8.16
CA ILE A 53 1.68 0.24 7.54
C ILE A 53 2.63 0.76 8.63
N GLU A 54 2.06 1.36 9.68
CA GLU A 54 2.82 1.90 10.82
C GLU A 54 3.62 0.81 11.54
N ASN A 55 2.99 -0.34 11.75
CA ASN A 55 3.62 -1.51 12.38
C ASN A 55 4.55 -2.27 11.42
N ASN A 56 4.74 -1.79 10.18
CA ASN A 56 5.54 -2.46 9.17
C ASN A 56 5.10 -3.90 8.84
N THR A 57 3.86 -4.28 9.17
CA THR A 57 3.29 -5.59 8.84
C THR A 57 3.08 -5.73 7.34
N LEU A 58 2.68 -4.64 6.68
CA LEU A 58 2.55 -4.52 5.22
C LEU A 58 3.69 -3.64 4.68
N LYS A 59 4.58 -4.25 3.88
CA LYS A 59 5.71 -3.56 3.26
C LYS A 59 5.55 -3.54 1.73
N PRO A 60 5.45 -2.35 1.12
CA PRO A 60 5.54 -2.22 -0.33
C PRO A 60 6.88 -2.73 -0.84
N LEU A 61 6.88 -3.54 -1.90
CA LEU A 61 8.10 -4.04 -2.54
C LEU A 61 8.77 -2.99 -3.41
N ILE A 62 8.03 -1.97 -3.84
CA ILE A 62 8.59 -0.82 -4.53
C ILE A 62 9.16 0.13 -3.48
N LYS A 63 10.50 0.23 -3.47
CA LYS A 63 11.18 1.41 -2.94
C LYS A 63 10.88 2.55 -3.90
N LYS A 64 9.80 3.31 -3.67
CA LYS A 64 9.62 4.55 -4.40
C LYS A 64 10.76 5.46 -3.96
N ASN A 65 11.75 5.62 -4.84
CA ASN A 65 12.68 6.74 -4.75
C ASN A 65 11.79 7.98 -4.65
N LEU A 66 11.68 8.54 -3.46
CA LEU A 66 11.25 9.91 -3.24
C LEU A 66 12.31 10.81 -3.90
N LYS A 67 12.40 10.79 -5.23
CA LYS A 67 12.84 11.95 -5.99
C LYS A 67 11.68 12.94 -5.89
N ILE A 68 11.59 13.54 -4.70
CA ILE A 68 10.96 14.83 -4.53
C ILE A 68 11.64 15.67 -5.59
N ASN A 69 10.89 16.09 -6.60
CA ASN A 69 11.27 17.23 -7.41
C ASN A 69 11.25 18.42 -6.44
N ILE A 70 12.33 18.57 -5.68
CA ILE A 70 12.70 19.85 -5.10
C ILE A 70 13.10 20.65 -6.35
N LYS A 71 12.09 21.23 -7.02
CA LYS A 71 12.34 22.41 -7.83
C LYS A 71 12.99 23.38 -6.88
N LYS A 72 14.33 23.45 -6.95
CA LYS A 72 15.10 24.63 -6.58
C LYS A 72 14.42 25.80 -7.29
N ASN A 73 13.55 26.49 -6.57
CA ASN A 73 13.04 27.78 -6.98
C ASN A 73 13.76 28.79 -6.09
N PHE A 74 14.71 29.46 -6.75
CA PHE A 74 15.43 30.68 -6.38
C PHE A 74 16.45 30.59 -5.25
#